data_AF-A0A2V6RS88-F1
#
_entry.id   AF-A0A2V6RS88-F1
#
_cell.length_a   1.000
_cell.length_b   1.000
_cell.length_c   1.000
_cell.angle_alpha   90.00
_cell.angle_beta   90.00
_cell.angle_gamma   90.00
#
_symmetry.space_group_name_H-M   'P 1'
#
loop_
_entity.id
_entity.type
_entity.pdbx_description
1 polymer ?
#
loop_
_entity_poly.entity_id
_entity_poly.type
_entity_poly.pdbx_seq_one_letter_code
_entity_poly.pdbx_strand_id
1 'polypeptide(L)'
;MRVIRGKTFADGISEAVRAYKPNRLVFQKALERLGLQPHDVLHVGDSDVDDVKGAKAAGLRVAWVNRDGRSRHSDVPEPDFEIPDLTGLLTLR
;
A
#
# COMPACT_ATOMS: atom_id res chain seq x y z
N MET A 1 -4.49 11.24 10.01
CA MET A 1 -3.78 10.39 9.04
C MET A 1 -2.30 10.34 9.41
N ARG A 2 -1.80 9.22 9.94
CA ARG A 2 -0.37 9.09 10.23
C ARG A 2 0.37 8.76 8.93
N VAL A 3 0.86 9.79 8.25
CA VAL A 3 2.03 9.64 7.40
C VAL A 3 3.19 9.40 8.37
N ILE A 4 3.98 8.34 8.18
CA ILE A 4 5.20 8.13 8.95
C ILE A 4 6.19 9.27 8.59
N ARG A 5 6.04 10.43 9.22
CA ARG A 5 7.03 11.50 9.26
C ARG A 5 7.74 11.42 10.60
N GLY A 6 9.03 11.12 10.57
CA GLY A 6 9.92 11.03 11.75
C GLY A 6 10.63 9.70 11.93
N LYS A 7 10.25 8.65 11.19
CA LYS A 7 11.05 7.44 11.00
C LYS A 7 10.87 6.97 9.57
N THR A 8 11.73 7.41 8.68
CA THR A 8 11.84 6.84 7.34
C THR A 8 12.13 5.36 7.49
N PHE A 9 11.10 4.50 7.49
CA PHE A 9 11.29 3.08 7.23
C PHE A 9 11.32 2.90 5.72
N ALA A 10 12.37 3.43 5.12
CA ALA A 10 12.94 2.85 3.93
C ALA A 10 13.59 1.55 4.40
N ASP A 11 12.85 0.44 4.40
CA ASP A 11 13.43 -0.89 4.27
C ASP A 11 12.34 -1.94 4.08
N GLY A 12 12.62 -2.85 3.16
CA GLY A 12 11.71 -3.85 2.63
C GLY A 12 11.02 -4.70 3.69
N ILE A 13 9.71 -4.49 3.85
CA ILE A 13 8.83 -5.51 4.45
C ILE A 13 8.85 -6.80 3.60
N SER A 14 9.19 -6.71 2.32
CA SER A 14 9.42 -7.88 1.45
C SER A 14 10.61 -8.73 1.90
N GLU A 15 11.72 -8.13 2.33
CA GLU A 15 12.91 -8.87 2.79
C GLU A 15 12.74 -9.44 4.20
N ALA A 16 12.04 -8.72 5.10
CA ALA A 16 11.86 -9.15 6.49
C ALA A 16 10.85 -10.30 6.68
N VAL A 17 10.07 -10.65 5.64
CA VAL A 17 8.96 -11.63 5.75
C VAL A 17 9.14 -12.86 4.84
N ARG A 18 10.11 -12.88 3.90
CA ARG A 18 10.28 -14.00 2.94
C ARG A 18 8.95 -14.48 2.32
N ALA A 19 8.01 -13.55 2.12
CA ALA A 19 6.69 -13.85 1.61
C ALA A 19 6.50 -13.02 0.35
N TYR A 20 6.62 -13.70 -0.79
CA TYR A 20 6.38 -13.11 -2.09
C TYR A 20 4.90 -12.66 -2.19
N LYS A 21 4.70 -11.47 -2.74
CA LYS A 21 3.40 -10.95 -3.18
C LYS A 21 2.77 -11.91 -4.23
N PRO A 22 1.44 -11.94 -4.41
CA PRO A 22 0.40 -11.13 -3.77
C PRO A 22 -0.35 -11.97 -2.74
N ASN A 23 0.28 -12.24 -1.60
CA ASN A 23 -0.45 -12.89 -0.52
C ASN A 23 -0.88 -11.83 0.50
N ARG A 24 -2.20 -11.63 0.66
CA ARG A 24 -2.84 -10.83 1.73
C ARG A 24 -2.14 -11.02 3.09
N LEU A 25 -1.61 -12.23 3.34
CA LEU A 25 -0.85 -12.58 4.53
C LEU A 25 0.36 -11.66 4.81
N VAL A 26 1.00 -11.05 3.80
CA VAL A 26 2.11 -10.10 4.01
C VAL A 26 1.62 -8.86 4.76
N PHE A 27 0.49 -8.29 4.32
CA PHE A 27 -0.10 -7.11 4.92
C PHE A 27 -0.63 -7.40 6.33
N GLN A 28 -1.30 -8.55 6.52
CA GLN A 28 -1.79 -8.96 7.84
C GLN A 28 -0.63 -9.18 8.83
N LYS A 29 0.43 -9.88 8.42
CA LYS A 29 1.63 -10.06 9.25
C LYS A 29 2.32 -8.74 9.56
N ALA A 30 2.34 -7.79 8.62
CA ALA A 30 2.88 -6.47 8.86
C ALA A 30 2.06 -5.72 9.93
N LEU A 31 0.73 -5.74 9.83
CA LEU A 31 -0.17 -5.14 10.83
C LEU A 31 0.02 -5.76 12.22
N GLU A 32 0.06 -7.10 12.30
CA GLU A 32 0.28 -7.83 13.56
C GLU A 32 1.62 -7.46 14.19
N ARG A 33 2.72 -7.46 13.41
CA ARG A 33 4.06 -7.12 13.91
C ARG A 33 4.16 -5.66 14.36
N LEU A 34 3.40 -4.76 13.74
CA LEU A 34 3.39 -3.34 14.08
C LEU A 34 2.36 -2.98 15.15
N GLY A 35 1.46 -3.90 15.52
CA GLY A 35 0.36 -3.65 16.45
C GLY A 35 -0.62 -2.58 15.96
N LEU A 36 -0.79 -2.47 14.63
CA LEU A 36 -1.63 -1.45 14.00
C LEU A 36 -2.94 -2.04 13.48
N GLN A 37 -3.99 -1.24 13.45
CA GLN A 37 -5.24 -1.61 12.78
C GLN A 37 -5.16 -1.26 11.28
N PRO A 38 -5.88 -1.98 10.40
CA PRO A 38 -5.89 -1.68 8.97
C PRO A 38 -6.23 -0.23 8.62
N HIS A 39 -7.17 0.38 9.37
CA HIS A 39 -7.59 1.78 9.14
C HIS A 39 -6.51 2.82 9.51
N ASP A 40 -5.53 2.44 10.33
CA ASP A 40 -4.41 3.30 10.71
C ASP A 40 -3.33 3.36 9.62
N VAL A 41 -3.40 2.48 8.62
CA VAL A 41 -2.35 2.30 7.61
C VAL A 41 -2.84 2.72 6.22
N LEU A 42 -1.99 3.49 5.53
CA LEU A 42 -2.09 3.73 4.10
C LEU A 42 -0.94 2.95 3.43
N HIS A 43 -1.29 1.96 2.60
CA HIS A 43 -0.32 1.31 1.72
C HIS A 43 -0.04 2.20 0.51
N VAL A 44 1.20 2.26 0.05
CA VAL A 44 1.59 3.04 -1.13
C VAL A 44 2.43 2.14 -2.02
N GLY A 45 2.02 1.96 -3.28
CA GLY A 45 2.71 1.10 -4.23
C GLY A 45 2.31 1.36 -5.68
N ASP A 46 3.01 0.77 -6.63
CA ASP A 46 2.90 1.02 -8.06
C ASP A 46 2.33 -0.17 -8.85
N SER A 47 2.15 -1.33 -8.23
CA SER A 47 1.48 -2.50 -8.82
C SER A 47 -0.01 -2.51 -8.46
N ASP A 48 -0.89 -2.46 -9.45
CA ASP A 48 -2.32 -2.52 -9.19
C ASP A 48 -2.75 -3.90 -8.63
N VAL A 49 -2.19 -4.99 -9.14
CA VAL A 49 -2.48 -6.33 -8.62
C VAL A 49 -1.83 -6.54 -7.25
N ASP A 50 -0.54 -6.28 -7.09
CA ASP A 50 0.14 -6.65 -5.85
C ASP A 50 -0.12 -5.67 -4.70
N ASP A 51 -0.21 -4.37 -5.00
CA ASP A 51 -0.39 -3.33 -4.00
C ASP A 51 -1.85 -2.97 -3.82
N VAL A 52 -2.60 -2.66 -4.88
CA VAL A 52 -4.01 -2.26 -4.73
C VAL A 52 -4.87 -3.46 -4.33
N LYS A 53 -4.90 -4.52 -5.13
CA LYS A 53 -5.72 -5.71 -4.81
C LYS A 53 -5.27 -6.34 -3.48
N GLY A 54 -3.95 -6.46 -3.26
CA GLY A 54 -3.38 -7.01 -2.04
C GLY A 54 -3.74 -6.23 -0.78
N ALA A 55 -3.53 -4.91 -0.78
CA ALA A 55 -3.81 -4.06 0.38
C ALA A 55 -5.32 -3.96 0.65
N LYS A 56 -6.15 -3.79 -0.39
CA LYS A 56 -7.61 -3.79 -0.26
C LYS A 56 -8.13 -5.10 0.28
N ALA A 57 -7.58 -6.22 -0.18
CA ALA A 57 -7.91 -7.52 0.37
C ALA A 57 -7.61 -7.55 1.88
N ALA A 58 -6.48 -7.00 2.35
CA ALA A 58 -6.14 -6.93 3.77
C ALA A 58 -6.90 -5.84 4.57
N GLY A 59 -7.81 -5.09 3.93
CA GLY A 59 -8.62 -4.05 4.57
C GLY A 59 -7.88 -2.73 4.78
N LEU A 60 -6.72 -2.55 4.15
CA LEU A 60 -5.95 -1.30 4.22
C LEU A 60 -6.50 -0.29 3.21
N ARG A 61 -6.27 0.99 3.51
CA ARG A 61 -6.31 2.02 2.47
C ARG A 61 -5.08 1.93 1.59
N VAL A 62 -5.19 2.31 0.32
CA VAL A 62 -4.10 2.26 -0.65
C VAL A 62 -4.06 3.49 -1.56
N ALA A 63 -2.86 4.06 -1.72
CA ALA A 63 -2.54 5.02 -2.75
C ALA A 63 -1.74 4.32 -3.86
N TRP A 64 -2.29 4.30 -5.07
CA TRP A 64 -1.65 3.74 -6.25
C TRP A 64 -0.81 4.81 -6.95
N VAL A 65 0.49 4.54 -7.10
CA VAL A 65 1.42 5.41 -7.81
C VAL A 65 1.41 5.01 -9.29
N ASN A 66 0.65 5.76 -10.10
CA ASN A 66 0.47 5.52 -11.53
C ASN A 66 1.20 6.56 -12.38
N ARG A 67 2.53 6.43 -12.46
CA ARG A 67 3.40 7.36 -13.20
C ARG A 67 3.06 7.47 -14.68
N ASP A 68 2.67 6.34 -15.27
CA ASP A 68 2.47 6.21 -16.72
C ASP A 68 0.99 6.28 -17.14
N GLY A 69 0.08 6.58 -16.21
CA GLY A 69 -1.36 6.64 -16.51
C GLY A 69 -1.94 5.31 -17.01
N ARG A 70 -1.41 4.18 -16.52
CA ARG A 70 -1.83 2.83 -16.90
C ARG A 70 -3.29 2.60 -16.54
N SER A 71 -4.01 1.88 -17.39
CA SER A 71 -5.33 1.35 -17.01
C SER A 71 -5.16 0.26 -15.96
N ARG A 72 -6.01 0.31 -14.93
CA ARG A 72 -6.10 -0.74 -13.91
C ARG A 72 -6.74 -2.00 -14.49
N HIS A 73 -6.30 -3.17 -14.05
CA HIS A 73 -6.98 -4.42 -14.36
C HIS A 73 -8.44 -4.40 -13.87
N SER A 74 -9.35 -4.99 -14.63
CA SER A 74 -10.80 -4.91 -14.38
C SER A 74 -11.24 -5.61 -13.09
N ASP A 75 -10.49 -6.59 -12.62
CA ASP A 75 -10.74 -7.35 -11.40
C ASP A 75 -10.03 -6.76 -10.16
N VAL A 76 -9.31 -5.65 -10.32
CA VAL A 76 -8.67 -4.93 -9.22
C VAL A 76 -9.64 -3.86 -8.68
N PRO A 77 -9.91 -3.84 -7.37
CA PRO A 77 -10.74 -2.80 -6.75
C PRO A 77 -10.18 -1.39 -6.96
N GLU A 78 -11.03 -0.37 -6.83
CA GLU A 78 -10.57 1.03 -6.89
C GLU A 78 -9.61 1.35 -5.73
N PRO A 79 -8.46 2.00 -6.00
CA PRO A 79 -7.62 2.50 -4.92
C PRO A 79 -8.30 3.66 -4.20
N ASP A 80 -7.89 3.97 -2.96
CA ASP A 80 -8.40 5.16 -2.26
C ASP A 80 -7.85 6.45 -2.88
N PHE A 81 -6.64 6.37 -3.43
CA PHE A 81 -6.00 7.47 -4.13
C PHE A 81 -5.22 6.95 -5.33
N GLU A 82 -5.21 7.70 -6.42
CA GLU A 82 -4.31 7.51 -7.54
C GLU A 82 -3.45 8.78 -7.67
N ILE A 83 -2.14 8.61 -7.64
CA ILE A 83 -1.18 9.73 -7.68
C ILE A 83 -0.13 9.46 -8.76
N PRO A 84 0.33 10.47 -9.50
CA PRO A 84 1.32 10.28 -10.56
C PRO A 84 2.72 10.02 -9.98
N ASP A 85 2.99 10.47 -8.76
CA ASP A 85 4.26 10.27 -8.06
C ASP A 85 4.07 10.47 -6.55
N LEU A 86 5.15 10.29 -5.78
CA LEU A 86 5.12 10.37 -4.32
C LEU A 86 4.86 11.79 -3.77
N THR A 87 5.02 12.85 -4.57
CA THR A 87 4.69 14.21 -4.12
C THR A 87 3.20 14.37 -3.90
N GLY A 88 2.37 13.60 -4.61
CA GLY A 88 0.92 13.54 -4.40
C GLY A 88 0.52 13.12 -2.98
N LEU A 89 1.39 12.44 -2.22
CA LEU A 89 1.13 12.11 -0.81
C LEU A 89 0.99 13.36 0.07
N LEU A 90 1.60 14.49 -0.32
CA LEU A 90 1.54 15.74 0.42
C LEU A 90 0.18 16.42 0.33
N THR A 91 -0.63 16.06 -0.66
CA THR A 91 -1.94 16.66 -0.93
C THR A 91 -3.11 15.81 -0.47
N LEU A 92 -2.88 14.58 -0.03
CA LEU A 92 -3.93 13.69 0.46
C LEU A 92 -4.51 14.23 1.77
N ARG A 93 -5.83 14.13 1.93
CA ARG A 93 -6.56 14.54 3.14
C ARG A 93 -7.31 13.37 3.74
#